data_AF-A0A1C5TAT6-F1
#
_entry.id   AF-A0A1C5TAT6-F1
#
_cell.length_a   1.000
_cell.length_b   1.000
_cell.length_c   1.000
_cell.angle_alpha   90.00
_cell.angle_beta   90.00
_cell.angle_gamma   90.00
#
_symmetry.space_group_name_H-M   'P 1'
#
loop_
_entity.id
_entity.type
_entity.pdbx_description
1 polymer ?
#
loop_
_entity_poly.entity_id
_entity_poly.type
_entity_poly.pdbx_seq_one_letter_code
_entity_poly.pdbx_strand_id
1 'polypeptide(L)'
;MIKKTLEELKVIISAETSKFSSALKNATNEAKTSASSIESSTGRISRAVSGIKSMVAKVAAGFGLYKLGKEAIEVASNITEVQNVVDTAFGDMAWKAERFAKNSIQQFGMSELSAKKTASTYMAMASGMGLGQEKANDMAITLAGLSGDVASFYNISQELADIKLKSVFTGETETLKDLGIVMTQTNLQSYALSQGISKNVSDMSQAELTTLRYNFVLNQLSMAQGDFAKTSGTWANQVRIL
;
A
#
# COMPACT_ATOMS: atom_id res chain seq x y z
N MET A 1 -15.93 2.20 37.99
CA MET A 1 -15.63 1.15 36.98
C MET A 1 -16.64 0.02 37.18
N ILE A 2 -17.69 -0.04 36.36
CA ILE A 2 -18.80 -1.00 36.52
C ILE A 2 -18.44 -2.28 35.74
N LYS A 3 -18.19 -3.39 36.44
CA LYS A 3 -18.03 -4.71 35.83
C LYS A 3 -19.42 -5.19 35.38
N LYS A 4 -19.69 -5.14 34.07
CA LYS A 4 -20.86 -5.82 33.48
C LYS A 4 -20.73 -7.33 33.68
N THR A 5 -21.84 -7.98 34.01
CA THR A 5 -21.84 -9.43 34.24
C THR A 5 -21.85 -10.19 32.89
N LEU A 6 -21.34 -11.42 32.89
CA LEU A 6 -21.24 -12.26 31.68
C LEU A 6 -22.60 -12.50 31.00
N GLU A 7 -23.68 -12.47 31.78
CA GLU A 7 -25.07 -12.59 31.32
C GLU A 7 -25.49 -11.36 30.49
N GLU A 8 -25.25 -10.15 31.00
CA GLU A 8 -25.53 -8.89 30.27
C GLU A 8 -24.72 -8.78 28.98
N LEU A 9 -23.48 -9.28 29.00
CA LEU A 9 -22.62 -9.32 27.82
C LEU A 9 -23.19 -10.28 26.75
N LYS A 10 -23.69 -11.46 27.14
CA LYS A 10 -24.32 -12.40 26.21
C LYS A 10 -25.61 -11.86 25.59
N VAL A 11 -26.40 -11.13 26.36
CA VAL A 11 -27.66 -10.52 25.88
C VAL A 11 -27.39 -9.38 24.90
N ILE A 12 -26.37 -8.56 25.13
CA ILE A 12 -25.97 -7.50 24.20
C ILE A 12 -25.40 -8.11 22.91
N ILE A 13 -24.56 -9.13 23.03
CA ILE A 13 -23.99 -9.84 21.87
C ILE A 13 -25.09 -10.48 21.02
N SER A 14 -26.07 -11.15 21.62
CA SER A 14 -27.16 -11.79 20.85
C SER A 14 -28.11 -10.78 20.20
N ALA A 15 -28.39 -9.66 20.88
CA ALA A 15 -29.20 -8.57 20.33
C ALA A 15 -28.51 -7.84 19.17
N GLU A 16 -27.20 -7.61 19.25
CA GLU A 16 -26.43 -7.00 18.16
C GLU A 16 -26.24 -7.98 16.99
N THR A 17 -26.08 -9.28 17.27
CA THR A 17 -25.96 -10.32 16.24
C THR A 17 -27.23 -10.48 15.41
N SER A 18 -28.42 -10.37 16.04
CA SER A 18 -29.70 -10.47 15.32
C SER A 18 -29.99 -9.25 14.44
N LYS A 19 -29.62 -8.04 14.90
CA LYS A 19 -29.67 -6.81 14.09
C LYS A 19 -28.70 -6.86 12.90
N PHE A 20 -27.49 -7.35 13.12
CA PHE A 20 -26.49 -7.52 12.08
C PHE A 20 -26.89 -8.55 11.02
N SER A 21 -27.42 -9.71 11.43
CA SER A 21 -27.94 -10.72 10.52
C SER A 21 -29.05 -10.15 9.62
N SER A 22 -29.91 -9.31 10.19
CA SER A 22 -30.98 -8.64 9.45
C SER A 22 -30.43 -7.60 8.45
N ALA A 23 -29.44 -6.80 8.86
CA ALA A 23 -28.78 -5.83 7.98
C ALA A 23 -28.01 -6.50 6.83
N LEU A 24 -27.33 -7.61 7.11
CA LEU A 24 -26.61 -8.39 6.10
C LEU A 24 -27.57 -9.07 5.12
N LYS A 25 -28.71 -9.57 5.61
CA LYS A 25 -29.77 -10.12 4.76
C LYS A 25 -30.34 -9.05 3.83
N ASN A 26 -30.52 -7.83 4.33
CA ASN A 26 -30.99 -6.70 3.53
C ASN A 26 -29.95 -6.26 2.49
N ALA A 27 -28.68 -6.11 2.87
CA ALA A 27 -27.60 -5.77 1.94
C ALA A 27 -27.37 -6.86 0.88
N THR A 28 -27.50 -8.15 1.26
CA THR A 28 -27.42 -9.28 0.32
C THR A 28 -28.61 -9.27 -0.64
N ASN A 29 -29.80 -8.91 -0.16
CA ASN A 29 -30.98 -8.78 -1.01
C ASN A 29 -30.86 -7.57 -1.95
N GLU A 30 -30.35 -6.43 -1.50
CA GLU A 30 -30.07 -5.26 -2.35
C GLU A 30 -28.98 -5.54 -3.38
N ALA A 31 -27.92 -6.26 -3.00
CA ALA A 31 -26.88 -6.71 -3.92
C ALA A 31 -27.41 -7.73 -4.94
N LYS A 32 -28.32 -8.62 -4.53
CA LYS A 32 -28.99 -9.57 -5.42
C LYS A 32 -29.93 -8.85 -6.39
N THR A 33 -30.67 -7.84 -5.93
CA THR A 33 -31.55 -7.00 -6.75
C THR A 33 -30.75 -6.11 -7.71
N SER A 34 -29.58 -5.62 -7.27
CA SER A 34 -28.63 -4.89 -8.12
C SER A 34 -27.99 -5.82 -9.16
N ALA A 35 -27.64 -7.06 -8.79
CA ALA A 35 -27.12 -8.07 -9.69
C ALA A 35 -28.14 -8.57 -10.72
N SER A 36 -29.42 -8.70 -10.34
CA SER A 36 -30.51 -8.99 -11.29
C SER A 36 -30.85 -7.78 -12.18
N SER A 37 -30.56 -6.56 -11.73
CA SER A 37 -30.66 -5.36 -12.57
C SER A 37 -29.49 -5.24 -13.58
N ILE A 38 -28.41 -6.00 -13.37
CA ILE A 38 -27.21 -6.09 -14.24
C ILE A 38 -27.28 -7.32 -15.18
N GLU A 39 -28.41 -8.04 -15.18
CA GLU A 39 -28.61 -9.32 -15.88
C GLU A 39 -28.64 -9.22 -17.43
N SER A 40 -28.48 -8.03 -18.02
CA SER A 40 -28.40 -7.84 -19.47
C SER A 40 -26.98 -7.72 -20.03
N SER A 41 -25.91 -7.86 -19.24
CA SER A 41 -24.54 -7.69 -19.76
C SER A 41 -23.50 -8.60 -19.10
N THR A 42 -23.27 -9.75 -19.73
CA THR A 42 -22.00 -10.55 -19.73
C THR A 42 -21.83 -11.62 -18.63
N GLY A 43 -21.83 -12.89 -19.05
CA GLY A 43 -21.61 -14.12 -18.25
C GLY A 43 -20.21 -14.31 -17.62
N ARG A 44 -19.48 -13.21 -17.38
CA ARG A 44 -18.22 -13.18 -16.60
C ARG A 44 -18.48 -12.80 -15.14
N ILE A 45 -19.52 -12.02 -14.87
CA ILE A 45 -19.93 -11.60 -13.51
C ILE A 45 -20.52 -12.79 -12.74
N SER A 46 -21.27 -13.68 -13.40
CA SER A 46 -21.88 -14.86 -12.75
C SER A 46 -20.85 -15.82 -12.16
N ARG A 47 -19.67 -15.95 -12.78
CA ARG A 47 -18.56 -16.79 -12.28
C ARG A 47 -17.80 -16.16 -11.11
N ALA A 48 -17.63 -14.84 -11.11
CA ALA A 48 -17.04 -14.12 -9.98
C ALA A 48 -17.95 -14.22 -8.74
N VAL A 49 -19.27 -14.07 -8.92
CA VAL A 49 -20.26 -14.17 -7.83
C VAL A 49 -20.40 -15.61 -7.32
N SER A 50 -20.30 -16.63 -8.17
CA SER A 50 -20.29 -18.04 -7.71
C SER A 50 -19.01 -18.39 -6.93
N GLY A 51 -17.87 -17.78 -7.30
CA GLY A 51 -16.60 -17.91 -6.55
C GLY A 51 -16.71 -17.33 -5.14
N ILE A 52 -17.32 -16.15 -5.00
CA ILE A 52 -17.56 -15.48 -3.72
C ILE A 52 -18.51 -16.30 -2.83
N LYS A 53 -19.58 -16.90 -3.38
CA LYS A 53 -20.49 -17.78 -2.62
C LYS A 53 -19.78 -19.00 -2.02
N SER A 54 -18.83 -19.59 -2.73
CA SER A 54 -18.08 -20.75 -2.25
C SER A 54 -17.08 -20.40 -1.13
N MET A 55 -16.61 -19.15 -1.09
CA MET A 55 -15.71 -18.63 -0.07
C MET A 55 -16.50 -18.24 1.20
N VAL A 56 -17.64 -17.58 1.04
CA VAL A 56 -18.55 -17.21 2.16
C VAL A 56 -19.18 -18.44 2.82
N ALA A 57 -19.53 -19.48 2.05
CA ALA A 57 -20.06 -20.74 2.61
C ALA A 57 -19.02 -21.51 3.43
N LYS A 58 -17.72 -21.39 3.10
CA LYS A 58 -16.63 -21.99 3.88
C LYS A 58 -16.27 -21.18 5.14
N VAL A 59 -16.48 -19.87 5.12
CA VAL A 59 -16.26 -18.97 6.27
C VAL A 59 -17.36 -19.08 7.33
N ALA A 60 -18.57 -19.50 6.95
CA ALA A 60 -19.69 -19.70 7.89
C ALA A 60 -19.51 -20.89 8.86
N ALA A 61 -18.53 -21.78 8.64
CA ALA A 61 -18.28 -22.94 9.49
C ALA A 61 -17.27 -22.69 10.64
N GLY A 62 -16.68 -21.50 10.73
CA GLY A 62 -15.82 -21.14 11.85
C GLY A 62 -14.85 -20.02 11.48
N PHE A 63 -14.86 -18.94 12.27
CA PHE A 63 -13.93 -17.81 12.19
C PHE A 63 -13.92 -17.02 10.86
N GLY A 64 -14.74 -15.97 10.74
CA GLY A 64 -14.42 -14.95 9.72
C GLY A 64 -15.23 -13.66 9.63
N LEU A 65 -16.39 -13.52 10.29
CA LEU A 65 -17.15 -12.26 10.18
C LEU A 65 -16.91 -11.25 11.32
N TYR A 66 -16.37 -11.69 12.46
CA TYR A 66 -15.95 -10.78 13.55
C TYR A 66 -14.70 -9.96 13.18
N LYS A 67 -13.86 -10.47 12.27
CA LYS A 67 -12.65 -9.80 11.79
C LYS A 67 -12.97 -8.64 10.85
N LEU A 68 -13.86 -8.82 9.87
CA LEU A 68 -14.19 -7.78 8.88
C LEU A 68 -14.83 -6.52 9.49
N GLY A 69 -15.69 -6.66 10.50
CA GLY A 69 -16.33 -5.51 11.18
C GLY A 69 -15.39 -4.76 12.12
N LYS A 70 -14.43 -5.44 12.75
CA LYS A 70 -13.36 -4.81 13.54
C LYS A 70 -12.29 -4.19 12.65
N GLU A 71 -11.86 -4.88 11.60
CA GLU A 71 -10.87 -4.40 10.64
C GLU A 71 -11.36 -3.13 9.92
N ALA A 72 -12.64 -3.00 9.57
CA ALA A 72 -13.15 -1.76 8.97
C ALA A 72 -13.15 -0.55 9.94
N ILE A 73 -13.46 -0.77 11.22
CA ILE A 73 -13.44 0.28 12.27
C ILE A 73 -12.00 0.64 12.68
N GLU A 74 -11.13 -0.37 12.76
CA GLU A 74 -9.70 -0.22 13.04
C GLU A 74 -8.96 0.45 11.88
N VAL A 75 -9.29 0.12 10.62
CA VAL A 75 -8.81 0.82 9.43
C VAL A 75 -9.27 2.28 9.42
N ALA A 76 -10.51 2.61 9.79
CA ALA A 76 -10.97 4.00 9.87
C ALA A 76 -10.28 4.81 10.97
N SER A 77 -10.06 4.22 12.15
CA SER A 77 -9.26 4.82 13.22
C SER A 77 -7.80 5.01 12.80
N ASN A 78 -7.19 4.00 12.17
CA ASN A 78 -5.83 4.04 11.65
C ASN A 78 -5.68 5.04 10.49
N ILE A 79 -6.70 5.23 9.66
CA ILE A 79 -6.71 6.25 8.58
C ILE A 79 -6.73 7.65 9.18
N THR A 80 -7.49 7.89 10.25
CA THR A 80 -7.52 9.21 10.93
C THR A 80 -6.17 9.51 11.57
N GLU A 81 -5.54 8.52 12.22
CA GLU A 81 -4.19 8.67 12.79
C GLU A 81 -3.14 8.89 11.69
N VAL A 82 -3.23 8.15 10.59
CA VAL A 82 -2.35 8.33 9.43
C VAL A 82 -2.60 9.65 8.72
N GLN A 83 -3.82 10.22 8.77
CA GLN A 83 -4.10 11.54 8.23
C GLN A 83 -3.29 12.62 8.96
N ASN A 84 -3.21 12.56 10.29
CA ASN A 84 -2.34 13.49 11.04
C ASN A 84 -0.87 13.35 10.64
N VAL A 85 -0.42 12.12 10.36
CA VAL A 85 0.95 11.85 9.88
C VAL A 85 1.17 12.43 8.49
N VAL A 86 0.20 12.29 7.58
CA VAL A 86 0.23 12.89 6.25
C VAL A 86 0.28 14.41 6.35
N ASP A 87 -0.63 15.02 7.11
CA ASP A 87 -0.72 16.47 7.26
C ASP A 87 0.57 17.04 7.88
N THR A 88 1.14 16.33 8.85
CA THR A 88 2.41 16.72 9.49
C THR A 88 3.61 16.56 8.54
N ALA A 89 3.70 15.44 7.82
CA ALA A 89 4.85 15.15 6.97
C ALA A 89 4.85 15.97 5.68
N PHE A 90 3.68 16.16 5.07
CA PHE A 90 3.54 16.80 3.77
C PHE A 90 3.15 18.28 3.85
N GLY A 91 2.58 18.75 4.97
CA GLY A 91 2.14 20.13 5.15
C GLY A 91 1.17 20.56 4.04
N ASP A 92 1.44 21.71 3.43
CA ASP A 92 0.63 22.27 2.33
C ASP A 92 0.51 21.34 1.09
N MET A 93 1.36 20.32 0.98
CA MET A 93 1.32 19.34 -0.10
C MET A 93 0.65 18.00 0.28
N ALA A 94 -0.06 17.94 1.41
CA ALA A 94 -0.83 16.76 1.82
C ALA A 94 -1.75 16.22 0.70
N TRP A 95 -2.30 17.12 -0.13
CA TRP A 95 -3.15 16.77 -1.27
C TRP A 95 -2.46 15.83 -2.28
N LYS A 96 -1.13 15.88 -2.44
CA LYS A 96 -0.40 14.96 -3.33
C LYS A 96 -0.45 13.53 -2.78
N ALA A 97 -0.25 13.36 -1.46
CA ALA A 97 -0.35 12.07 -0.78
C ALA A 97 -1.79 11.54 -0.83
N GLU A 98 -2.79 12.40 -0.64
CA GLU A 98 -4.21 12.03 -0.79
C GLU A 98 -4.53 11.53 -2.20
N ARG A 99 -4.07 12.24 -3.23
CA ARG A 99 -4.30 11.87 -4.62
C ARG A 99 -3.63 10.53 -4.97
N PHE A 100 -2.41 10.33 -4.49
CA PHE A 100 -1.68 9.07 -4.63
C PHE A 100 -2.46 7.92 -3.97
N ALA A 101 -2.83 8.07 -2.70
CA ALA A 101 -3.47 7.02 -1.91
C ALA A 101 -4.86 6.62 -2.46
N LYS A 102 -5.63 7.58 -2.99
CA LYS A 102 -6.94 7.27 -3.62
C LYS A 102 -6.87 6.33 -4.82
N ASN A 103 -5.72 6.31 -5.52
CA ASN A 103 -5.52 5.47 -6.70
C ASN A 103 -4.54 4.31 -6.44
N SER A 104 -4.03 4.18 -5.21
CA SER A 104 -2.92 3.29 -4.93
C SER A 104 -3.28 1.82 -5.03
N ILE A 105 -4.54 1.46 -4.74
CA ILE A 105 -4.99 0.08 -4.79
C ILE A 105 -5.08 -0.40 -6.24
N GLN A 106 -5.53 0.45 -7.16
CA GLN A 106 -5.61 0.12 -8.59
C GLN A 106 -4.24 0.15 -9.26
N GLN A 107 -3.38 1.11 -8.90
CA GLN A 107 -2.11 1.32 -9.58
C GLN A 107 -0.97 0.46 -9.03
N PHE A 108 -0.98 0.20 -7.72
CA PHE A 108 0.15 -0.40 -7.00
C PHE A 108 -0.25 -1.54 -6.06
N GLY A 109 -1.54 -1.87 -5.95
CA GLY A 109 -2.02 -2.93 -5.07
C GLY A 109 -1.95 -2.56 -3.58
N MET A 110 -1.82 -1.27 -3.26
CA MET A 110 -1.69 -0.78 -1.89
C MET A 110 -3.01 -0.23 -1.39
N SER A 111 -3.44 -0.61 -0.18
CA SER A 111 -4.55 0.07 0.48
C SER A 111 -4.24 1.56 0.71
N GLU A 112 -5.27 2.41 0.76
CA GLU A 112 -5.09 3.86 1.00
C GLU A 112 -4.27 4.12 2.28
N LEU A 113 -4.56 3.36 3.34
CA LEU A 113 -3.82 3.42 4.61
C LEU A 113 -2.33 3.09 4.44
N SER A 114 -2.02 2.00 3.73
CA SER A 114 -0.64 1.57 3.48
C SER A 114 0.11 2.59 2.61
N ALA A 115 -0.55 3.07 1.56
CA ALA A 115 -0.02 4.11 0.68
C ALA A 115 0.33 5.40 1.44
N LYS A 116 -0.60 5.92 2.24
CA LYS A 116 -0.37 7.11 3.08
C LYS A 116 0.78 6.87 4.07
N LYS A 117 0.79 5.74 4.77
CA LYS A 117 1.83 5.42 5.77
C LYS A 117 3.23 5.33 5.14
N THR A 118 3.37 4.61 4.02
CA THR A 118 4.64 4.45 3.33
C THR A 118 5.13 5.78 2.76
N ALA A 119 4.25 6.52 2.07
CA ALA A 119 4.59 7.84 1.52
C ALA A 119 5.01 8.83 2.62
N SER A 120 4.28 8.91 3.73
CA SER A 120 4.68 9.80 4.84
C SER A 120 6.01 9.40 5.48
N THR A 121 6.29 8.09 5.57
CA THR A 121 7.57 7.61 6.08
C THR A 121 8.71 8.06 5.18
N TYR A 122 8.59 7.89 3.85
CA TYR A 122 9.60 8.35 2.91
C TYR A 122 9.72 9.87 2.87
N MET A 123 8.63 10.61 3.07
CA MET A 123 8.65 12.07 3.17
C MET A 123 9.48 12.52 4.38
N ALA A 124 9.28 11.88 5.54
CA ALA A 124 10.06 12.15 6.74
C ALA A 124 11.54 11.81 6.55
N MET A 125 11.86 10.67 5.92
CA MET A 125 13.24 10.29 5.62
C MET A 125 13.89 11.27 4.65
N ALA A 126 13.24 11.63 3.54
CA ALA A 126 13.75 12.58 2.56
C ALA A 126 13.99 13.97 3.17
N SER A 127 13.04 14.45 3.98
CA SER A 127 13.17 15.72 4.69
C SER A 127 14.33 15.68 5.69
N GLY A 128 14.49 14.57 6.43
CA GLY A 128 15.61 14.35 7.35
C GLY A 128 16.99 14.30 6.67
N MET A 129 17.03 13.91 5.39
CA MET A 129 18.24 13.95 4.55
C MET A 129 18.55 15.36 4.02
N GLY A 130 17.72 16.36 4.34
CA GLY A 130 17.91 17.75 3.93
C GLY A 130 17.36 18.07 2.55
N LEU A 131 16.48 17.24 1.98
CA LEU A 131 15.81 17.55 0.72
C LEU A 131 14.76 18.64 0.95
N GLY A 132 14.67 19.59 0.01
CA GLY A 132 13.59 20.57 -0.02
C GLY A 132 12.23 19.90 -0.15
N GLN A 133 11.21 20.52 0.44
CA GLN A 133 9.88 19.93 0.66
C GLN A 133 9.26 19.34 -0.62
N GLU A 134 9.38 20.02 -1.77
CA GLU A 134 8.83 19.55 -3.04
C GLU A 134 9.53 18.29 -3.56
N LYS A 135 10.87 18.29 -3.55
CA LYS A 135 11.67 17.11 -3.94
C LYS A 135 11.45 15.93 -3.00
N ALA A 136 11.34 16.20 -1.70
CA ALA A 136 11.04 15.19 -0.70
C ALA A 136 9.67 14.55 -0.95
N ASN A 137 8.65 15.36 -1.27
CA ASN A 137 7.31 14.88 -1.56
C ASN A 137 7.29 13.98 -2.81
N ASP A 138 7.87 14.46 -3.92
CA ASP A 138 7.88 13.72 -5.18
C ASP A 138 8.66 12.39 -5.04
N MET A 139 9.80 12.42 -4.33
CA MET A 139 10.57 11.22 -4.02
C MET A 139 9.76 10.23 -3.17
N ALA A 140 9.06 10.74 -2.16
CA ALA A 140 8.28 9.91 -1.25
C ALA A 140 7.12 9.19 -1.94
N ILE A 141 6.34 9.90 -2.75
CA ILE A 141 5.23 9.32 -3.51
C ILE A 141 5.75 8.32 -4.55
N THR A 142 6.83 8.68 -5.25
CA THR A 142 7.41 7.81 -6.28
C THR A 142 7.92 6.51 -5.67
N LEU A 143 8.69 6.57 -4.58
CA LEU A 143 9.18 5.36 -3.91
C LEU A 143 8.05 4.53 -3.30
N ALA A 144 7.00 5.17 -2.77
CA ALA A 144 5.85 4.46 -2.23
C ALA A 144 5.14 3.65 -3.33
N GLY A 145 4.87 4.25 -4.50
CA GLY A 145 4.33 3.51 -5.65
C GLY A 145 5.27 2.41 -6.14
N LEU A 146 6.57 2.71 -6.25
CA LEU A 146 7.60 1.75 -6.63
C LEU A 146 7.63 0.52 -5.72
N SER A 147 7.31 0.66 -4.43
CA SER A 147 7.24 -0.48 -3.51
C SER A 147 6.18 -1.51 -3.92
N GLY A 148 5.01 -1.07 -4.39
CA GLY A 148 3.97 -1.97 -4.89
C GLY A 148 4.34 -2.63 -6.22
N ASP A 149 4.98 -1.87 -7.11
CA ASP A 149 5.50 -2.34 -8.38
C ASP A 149 6.62 -3.39 -8.21
N VAL A 150 7.58 -3.15 -7.32
CA VAL A 150 8.64 -4.10 -6.97
C VAL A 150 8.06 -5.35 -6.33
N ALA A 151 7.07 -5.21 -5.45
CA ALA A 151 6.39 -6.33 -4.85
C ALA A 151 5.73 -7.22 -5.91
N SER A 152 5.06 -6.61 -6.90
CA SER A 152 4.48 -7.31 -8.04
C SER A 152 5.53 -8.02 -8.88
N PHE A 153 6.51 -7.27 -9.37
CA PHE A 153 7.49 -7.76 -10.34
C PHE A 153 8.35 -8.91 -9.80
N TYR A 154 8.83 -8.77 -8.55
CA TYR A 154 9.69 -9.77 -7.91
C TYR A 154 8.91 -10.82 -7.11
N ASN A 155 7.57 -10.73 -7.08
CA ASN A 155 6.69 -11.61 -6.30
C ASN A 155 7.10 -11.71 -4.81
N ILE A 156 7.30 -10.54 -4.18
CA ILE A 156 7.62 -10.41 -2.74
C ILE A 156 6.53 -9.63 -2.00
N SER A 157 6.55 -9.61 -0.67
CA SER A 157 5.61 -8.77 0.08
C SER A 157 5.92 -7.28 -0.12
N GLN A 158 4.90 -6.44 0.03
CA GLN A 158 5.06 -5.00 -0.08
C GLN A 158 5.93 -4.44 1.04
N GLU A 159 5.86 -5.03 2.24
CA GLU A 159 6.73 -4.68 3.37
C GLU A 159 8.20 -5.00 3.06
N LEU A 160 8.47 -6.14 2.40
CA LEU A 160 9.83 -6.49 2.02
C LEU A 160 10.35 -5.55 0.93
N ALA A 161 9.51 -5.18 -0.03
CA ALA A 161 9.86 -4.16 -1.03
C ALA A 161 10.14 -2.80 -0.37
N ASP A 162 9.32 -2.36 0.60
CA ASP A 162 9.56 -1.13 1.37
C ASP A 162 10.90 -1.16 2.12
N ILE A 163 11.20 -2.25 2.84
CA ILE A 163 12.48 -2.42 3.55
C ILE A 163 13.66 -2.28 2.58
N LYS A 164 13.55 -2.86 1.37
CA LYS A 164 14.59 -2.77 0.34
C LYS A 164 14.73 -1.35 -0.20
N LEU A 165 13.63 -0.65 -0.46
CA LEU A 165 13.68 0.71 -1.00
C LEU A 165 14.13 1.77 0.01
N LYS A 166 13.99 1.52 1.32
CA LYS A 166 14.59 2.37 2.38
C LYS A 166 16.10 2.53 2.27
N SER A 167 16.78 1.61 1.59
CA SER A 167 18.21 1.69 1.25
C SER A 167 18.61 2.94 0.47
N VAL A 168 17.69 3.56 -0.25
CA VAL A 168 17.93 4.86 -0.89
C VAL A 168 18.35 5.92 0.14
N PHE A 169 17.70 5.91 1.30
CA PHE A 169 17.94 6.85 2.39
C PHE A 169 19.10 6.40 3.28
N THR A 170 19.12 5.12 3.67
CA THR A 170 20.14 4.63 4.62
C THR A 170 21.51 4.42 3.97
N GLY A 171 21.55 4.21 2.66
CA GLY A 171 22.77 3.80 1.94
C GLY A 171 23.13 2.33 2.12
N GLU A 172 22.32 1.55 2.82
CA GLU A 172 22.53 0.10 3.02
C GLU A 172 22.30 -0.65 1.71
N THR A 173 23.36 -1.18 1.10
CA THR A 173 23.28 -1.73 -0.27
C THR A 173 22.89 -3.21 -0.33
N GLU A 174 22.94 -3.93 0.80
CA GLU A 174 22.81 -5.39 0.82
C GLU A 174 21.41 -5.84 0.40
N THR A 175 20.38 -5.21 0.95
CA THR A 175 18.96 -5.55 0.69
C THR A 175 18.58 -5.35 -0.78
N LEU A 176 19.28 -4.47 -1.50
CA LEU A 176 19.08 -4.18 -2.92
C LEU A 176 19.68 -5.25 -3.85
N LYS A 177 20.64 -6.05 -3.38
CA LYS A 177 21.26 -7.11 -4.19
C LYS A 177 20.27 -8.21 -4.57
N ASP A 178 19.31 -8.51 -3.71
CA ASP A 178 18.22 -9.45 -4.00
C ASP A 178 17.34 -8.99 -5.17
N LEU A 179 17.34 -7.68 -5.48
CA LEU A 179 16.65 -7.11 -6.64
C LEU A 179 17.57 -7.03 -7.88
N GLY A 180 18.80 -7.53 -7.78
CA GLY A 180 19.83 -7.41 -8.81
C GLY A 180 20.52 -6.04 -8.86
N ILE A 181 20.39 -5.22 -7.80
CA ILE A 181 20.92 -3.86 -7.78
C ILE A 181 22.20 -3.83 -6.94
N VAL A 182 23.32 -3.52 -7.59
CA VAL A 182 24.63 -3.40 -6.95
C VAL A 182 25.00 -1.92 -6.84
N MET A 183 24.70 -1.30 -5.69
CA MET A 183 24.87 0.14 -5.46
C MET A 183 26.20 0.48 -4.76
N THR A 184 27.34 0.05 -5.31
CA THR A 184 28.66 0.39 -4.76
C THR A 184 29.03 1.85 -5.01
N GLN A 185 30.00 2.39 -4.26
CA GLN A 185 30.53 3.74 -4.51
C GLN A 185 31.01 3.92 -5.96
N THR A 186 31.70 2.92 -6.52
CA THR A 186 32.17 2.94 -7.91
C THR A 186 31.01 3.00 -8.90
N ASN A 187 29.94 2.22 -8.67
CA ASN A 187 28.77 2.23 -9.54
C ASN A 187 28.00 3.55 -9.45
N LEU A 188 27.87 4.11 -8.23
CA LEU A 188 27.27 5.42 -8.02
C LEU A 188 28.09 6.54 -8.67
N GLN A 189 29.42 6.52 -8.58
CA GLN A 189 30.28 7.49 -9.25
C GLN A 189 30.17 7.40 -10.77
N SER A 190 30.14 6.18 -11.31
CA SER A 190 29.97 5.93 -12.74
C SER A 190 28.60 6.43 -13.23
N TYR A 191 27.55 6.16 -12.44
CA TYR A 191 26.22 6.67 -12.70
C TYR A 191 26.17 8.21 -12.64
N ALA A 192 26.74 8.83 -11.61
CA ALA A 192 26.83 10.29 -11.49
C ALA A 192 27.46 10.92 -12.73
N LEU A 193 28.59 10.40 -13.19
CA LEU A 193 29.25 10.85 -14.42
C LEU A 193 28.36 10.69 -15.65
N SER A 194 27.62 9.58 -15.77
CA SER A 194 26.66 9.37 -16.87
C SER A 194 25.51 10.38 -16.86
N GLN A 195 25.17 10.93 -15.70
CA GLN A 195 24.16 11.98 -15.53
C GLN A 195 24.77 13.40 -15.65
N GLY A 196 26.03 13.54 -16.03
CA GLY A 196 26.73 14.82 -16.15
C GLY A 196 27.18 15.42 -14.82
N ILE A 197 27.17 14.65 -13.73
CA ILE A 197 27.63 15.08 -12.41
C ILE A 197 29.10 14.72 -12.25
N SER A 198 29.98 15.73 -12.34
CA SER A 198 31.43 15.58 -12.20
C SER A 198 31.93 15.59 -10.75
N LYS A 199 31.07 15.94 -9.79
CA LYS A 199 31.38 15.93 -8.35
C LYS A 199 31.64 14.50 -7.88
N ASN A 200 32.68 14.30 -7.04
CA ASN A 200 32.90 12.99 -6.44
C ASN A 200 31.78 12.65 -5.44
N VAL A 201 31.33 11.40 -5.44
CA VAL A 201 30.27 10.95 -4.53
C VAL A 201 30.71 11.04 -3.05
N SER A 202 32.01 10.90 -2.77
CA SER A 202 32.57 11.12 -1.42
C SER A 202 32.37 12.54 -0.89
N ASP A 203 32.23 13.50 -1.80
CA ASP A 203 32.19 14.94 -1.47
C ASP A 203 30.74 15.46 -1.50
N MET A 204 29.77 14.60 -1.78
CA MET A 204 28.35 14.93 -1.80
C MET A 204 27.79 15.11 -0.38
N SER A 205 26.86 16.04 -0.22
CA SER A 205 26.00 16.14 0.95
C SER A 205 25.00 14.98 1.03
N GLN A 206 24.39 14.75 2.19
CA GLN A 206 23.39 13.69 2.35
C GLN A 206 22.20 13.83 1.40
N ALA A 207 21.76 15.07 1.13
CA ALA A 207 20.70 15.34 0.16
C ALA A 207 21.12 14.97 -1.27
N GLU A 208 22.35 15.30 -1.68
CA GLU A 208 22.91 14.93 -2.99
C GLU A 208 23.07 13.40 -3.11
N LEU A 209 23.64 12.74 -2.11
CA LEU A 209 23.80 11.28 -2.08
C LEU A 209 22.44 10.56 -2.15
N THR A 210 21.47 10.99 -1.36
CA THR A 210 20.12 10.41 -1.36
C THR A 210 19.46 10.58 -2.72
N THR A 211 19.59 11.77 -3.32
CA THR A 211 19.06 12.03 -4.67
C THR A 211 19.73 11.16 -5.73
N LEU A 212 21.06 11.00 -5.65
CA LEU A 212 21.81 10.15 -6.59
C LEU A 212 21.39 8.68 -6.45
N ARG A 213 21.28 8.15 -5.23
CA ARG A 213 20.83 6.78 -4.94
C ARG A 213 19.40 6.55 -5.41
N TYR A 214 18.52 7.51 -5.16
CA TYR A 214 17.14 7.48 -5.63
C TYR A 214 17.06 7.32 -7.16
N ASN A 215 17.77 8.18 -7.89
CA ASN A 215 17.79 8.14 -9.36
C ASN A 215 18.43 6.85 -9.89
N PHE A 216 19.51 6.38 -9.26
CA PHE A 216 20.17 5.11 -9.60
C PHE A 216 19.22 3.92 -9.41
N VAL A 217 18.56 3.81 -8.26
CA VAL A 217 17.62 2.73 -7.95
C VAL A 217 16.42 2.77 -8.89
N LEU A 218 15.87 3.95 -9.19
CA LEU A 218 14.80 4.09 -10.17
C LEU A 218 15.21 3.61 -11.56
N ASN A 219 16.41 3.97 -12.01
CA ASN A 219 16.92 3.56 -13.30
C ASN A 219 17.06 2.02 -13.38
N GLN A 220 17.62 1.42 -12.34
CA GLN A 220 17.80 -0.03 -12.24
C GLN A 220 16.47 -0.80 -12.13
N LEU A 221 15.43 -0.19 -11.55
CA LEU A 221 14.10 -0.79 -11.40
C LEU A 221 13.10 -0.36 -12.49
N SER A 222 13.58 0.20 -13.60
CA SER A 222 12.73 0.67 -14.70
C SER A 222 11.77 -0.40 -15.25
N MET A 223 12.16 -1.69 -15.24
CA MET A 223 11.29 -2.80 -15.65
C MET A 223 10.15 -3.09 -14.67
N ALA A 224 10.37 -2.87 -13.38
CA ALA A 224 9.36 -3.10 -12.35
C ALA A 224 8.29 -1.99 -12.36
N GLN A 225 8.62 -0.78 -12.82
CA GLN A 225 7.70 0.35 -12.81
C GLN A 225 6.40 0.07 -13.61
N GLY A 226 5.27 0.29 -12.95
CA GLY A 226 3.92 0.00 -13.41
C GLY A 226 3.60 -1.49 -13.56
N ASP A 227 4.42 -2.40 -13.02
CA ASP A 227 4.19 -3.84 -13.15
C ASP A 227 2.87 -4.26 -12.50
N PHE A 228 2.55 -3.72 -11.32
CA PHE A 228 1.30 -4.11 -10.64
C PHE A 228 0.09 -3.78 -11.51
N ALA A 229 0.00 -2.55 -12.03
CA ALA A 229 -1.11 -2.15 -12.89
C ALA A 229 -1.24 -3.07 -14.13
N LYS A 230 -0.11 -3.40 -14.77
CA LYS A 230 -0.05 -4.29 -15.94
C LYS A 230 -0.49 -5.72 -15.64
N THR A 231 -0.18 -6.22 -14.45
CA THR A 231 -0.38 -7.63 -14.05
C THR A 231 -1.46 -7.79 -12.98
N SER A 232 -2.26 -6.76 -12.73
CA SER A 232 -3.29 -6.70 -11.68
C SER A 232 -4.36 -7.79 -11.81
N GLY A 233 -4.63 -8.27 -13.03
CA GLY A 233 -5.58 -9.35 -13.29
C GLY A 233 -5.06 -10.77 -13.00
N THR A 234 -3.78 -10.93 -12.64
CA THR A 234 -3.21 -12.25 -12.30
C THR A 234 -3.67 -12.72 -10.94
N TRP A 235 -3.73 -14.05 -10.73
CA TRP A 235 -4.13 -14.61 -9.43
C TRP A 235 -3.28 -14.07 -8.26
N ALA A 236 -1.96 -13.98 -8.46
CA ALA A 236 -1.05 -13.47 -7.43
C ALA A 236 -1.41 -12.03 -7.00
N ASN A 237 -1.66 -11.14 -7.96
CA ASN A 237 -2.04 -9.76 -7.65
C ASN A 237 -3.49 -9.61 -7.15
N GLN A 238 -4.39 -10.50 -7.56
CA GLN A 238 -5.75 -10.56 -6.99
C GLN A 238 -5.72 -10.99 -5.52
N VAL A 239 -4.84 -11.91 -5.13
CA VAL A 239 -4.66 -12.28 -3.71
C VAL A 239 -4.03 -11.14 -2.91
N ARG A 240 -3.13 -10.35 -3.51
CA ARG A 240 -2.47 -9.21 -2.84
C ARG A 240 -3.44 -8.09 -2.43
N ILE A 241 -4.51 -7.90 -3.18
CA ILE A 241 -5.52 -6.85 -2.91
C ILE A 241 -6.67 -7.29 -2.01
N LEU A 242 -6.77 -8.59 -1.68
CA LEU A 242 -7.81 -9.16 -0.81
C LEU A 242 -7.41 -9.08 0.67
#